data_AF-A0A374C4L1-F1
#
_entry.id   AF-A0A374C4L1-F1
#
_cell.length_a   1.000
_cell.length_b   1.000
_cell.length_c   1.000
_cell.angle_alpha   90.00
_cell.angle_beta   90.00
_cell.angle_gamma   90.00
#
_symmetry.space_group_name_H-M   'P 1'
#
loop_
_entity.id
_entity.type
_entity.pdbx_description
1 polymer ?
#
loop_
_entity_poly.entity_id
_entity_poly.type
_entity_poly.pdbx_seq_one_letter_code
_entity_poly.pdbx_strand_id
1 'polypeptide(L)'
;MYRIQKNIYKAKKPLWMQCLLFNIMPDLYDPHPSKEECQKNLKAISSAINGQKYNWHQHHSMIGKFCKLVICDDYIKIMSKKGNLMLSFVIERCEDDELNVN
;
A
#
# COMPACT_ATOMS: atom_id res chain seq x y z
N MET A 1 4.60 14.89 12.58
CA MET A 1 3.48 13.94 12.36
C MET A 1 4.00 12.71 11.63
N TYR A 2 3.21 11.66 11.50
CA TYR A 2 3.50 10.47 10.69
C TYR A 2 2.38 10.28 9.66
N ARG A 3 2.67 9.69 8.52
CA ARG A 3 1.66 9.31 7.53
C ARG A 3 2.03 8.01 6.84
N ILE A 4 1.06 7.36 6.22
CA ILE A 4 1.34 6.25 5.31
C ILE A 4 1.55 6.81 3.91
N GLN A 5 2.79 6.76 3.42
CA GLN A 5 3.11 7.06 2.03
C GLN A 5 2.83 5.84 1.15
N LYS A 6 2.05 6.05 0.09
CA LYS A 6 1.78 5.06 -0.96
C LYS A 6 2.70 5.28 -2.15
N ASN A 7 3.55 4.31 -2.46
CA ASN A 7 4.48 4.38 -3.59
C ASN A 7 4.12 3.37 -4.68
N ILE A 8 3.98 3.85 -5.92
CA ILE A 8 3.60 3.03 -7.08
C ILE A 8 4.77 2.99 -8.06
N TYR A 9 5.39 1.82 -8.20
CA TYR A 9 6.62 1.65 -8.97
C TYR A 9 6.38 1.19 -10.41
N LYS A 10 5.12 0.90 -10.77
CA LYS A 10 4.75 0.45 -12.11
C LYS A 10 4.04 1.55 -12.88
N ALA A 11 4.60 1.94 -14.02
CA ALA A 11 4.05 2.98 -14.90
C ALA A 11 2.58 2.73 -15.27
N LYS A 12 2.24 1.49 -15.66
CA LYS A 12 0.85 1.07 -15.91
C LYS A 12 0.30 0.21 -14.77
N LYS A 13 -0.68 0.75 -14.04
CA LYS A 13 -1.36 0.07 -12.93
C LYS A 13 -2.21 -1.09 -13.45
N PRO A 14 -1.94 -2.35 -13.06
CA PRO A 14 -2.78 -3.49 -13.43
C PRO A 14 -4.15 -3.36 -12.75
N LEU A 15 -5.18 -4.00 -13.32
CA LEU A 15 -6.56 -3.89 -12.83
C LEU A 15 -6.70 -4.26 -11.34
N TRP A 16 -6.04 -5.34 -10.89
CA TRP A 16 -6.05 -5.72 -9.47
C TRP A 16 -5.56 -4.60 -8.55
N MET A 17 -4.58 -3.81 -8.99
CA MET A 17 -4.00 -2.72 -8.19
C MET A 17 -4.97 -1.54 -8.14
N GLN A 18 -5.67 -1.26 -9.25
CA GLN A 18 -6.70 -0.23 -9.27
C GLN A 18 -7.85 -0.59 -8.32
N CYS A 19 -8.35 -1.83 -8.40
CA CYS A 19 -9.38 -2.34 -7.47
C CYS A 19 -8.92 -2.28 -6.01
N LEU A 20 -7.67 -2.69 -5.73
CA LEU A 20 -7.11 -2.60 -4.39
C LEU A 20 -7.12 -1.16 -3.88
N LEU A 21 -6.58 -0.22 -4.66
CA LEU A 21 -6.45 1.18 -4.26
C LEU A 21 -7.80 1.89 -4.13
N PHE A 22 -8.81 1.45 -4.88
CA PHE A 22 -10.18 1.95 -4.74
C PHE A 22 -10.84 1.48 -3.44
N ASN A 23 -10.48 0.29 -2.95
CA ASN A 23 -11.07 -0.31 -1.75
C ASN A 23 -10.35 0.10 -0.45
N ILE A 24 -9.23 0.81 -0.53
CA ILE A 24 -8.56 1.37 0.65
C ILE A 24 -9.14 2.75 0.92
N MET A 25 -9.65 2.95 2.13
CA MET A 25 -10.23 4.24 2.50
C MET A 25 -9.16 5.35 2.51
N PRO A 26 -9.46 6.56 1.98
CA PRO A 26 -8.47 7.64 1.87
C PRO A 26 -7.94 8.16 3.21
N ASP A 27 -8.77 8.16 4.25
CA ASP A 27 -8.44 8.60 5.62
C ASP A 27 -7.31 7.79 6.25
N LEU A 28 -7.10 6.54 5.83
CA LEU A 28 -5.98 5.71 6.28
C LEU A 28 -4.60 6.31 5.93
N TYR A 29 -4.54 7.26 4.99
CA TYR A 29 -3.32 7.95 4.58
C TYR A 29 -3.10 9.29 5.28
N ASP A 30 -4.06 9.78 6.06
CA ASP A 30 -3.99 11.09 6.68
C ASP A 30 -2.83 11.18 7.70
N PRO A 31 -2.25 12.37 7.92
CA PRO A 31 -1.22 12.54 8.94
C PRO A 31 -1.77 12.34 10.35
N HIS A 32 -1.04 11.55 11.14
CA HIS A 32 -1.32 11.26 12.54
C HIS A 32 -0.23 11.79 13.47
N PRO A 33 -0.54 12.14 14.73
CA PRO A 33 0.46 12.56 15.70
C PRO A 33 1.44 11.45 16.07
N SER A 34 0.97 10.20 16.08
CA SER A 34 1.72 9.03 16.55
C SER A 34 2.02 8.02 15.43
N LYS A 35 3.15 7.32 15.56
CA LYS A 35 3.52 6.24 14.63
C LYS A 35 2.57 5.06 14.79
N GLU A 36 2.13 4.81 16.02
CA GLU A 36 1.25 3.72 16.42
C GLU A 36 -0.14 3.81 15.74
N GLU A 37 -0.67 5.02 15.55
CA GLU A 37 -1.89 5.23 14.74
C GLU A 37 -1.68 4.81 13.29
N CYS A 38 -0.56 5.23 12.67
CA CYS A 38 -0.21 4.80 11.32
C CYS A 38 -0.04 3.28 11.24
N GLN A 39 0.49 2.62 12.28
CA GLN A 39 0.58 1.15 12.32
C GLN A 39 -0.79 0.48 12.37
N LYS A 40 -1.78 1.06 13.06
CA LYS A 40 -3.18 0.58 13.02
C LYS A 40 -3.78 0.73 11.62
N ASN A 41 -3.56 1.87 10.97
CA ASN A 41 -4.01 2.10 9.59
C ASN A 41 -3.32 1.12 8.62
N LEU A 42 -2.03 0.83 8.81
CA LEU A 42 -1.30 -0.15 8.01
C LEU A 42 -1.87 -1.56 8.18
N LYS A 43 -2.30 -1.93 9.39
CA LYS A 43 -3.04 -3.19 9.62
C LYS A 43 -4.39 -3.20 8.89
N ALA A 44 -5.12 -2.10 8.84
CA ALA A 44 -6.35 -1.99 8.06
C ALA A 44 -6.08 -2.17 6.55
N ILE A 45 -5.02 -1.55 6.02
CA ILE A 45 -4.57 -1.75 4.64
C ILE A 45 -4.20 -3.22 4.38
N SER A 46 -3.46 -3.86 5.30
CA SER A 46 -3.13 -5.29 5.21
C SER A 46 -4.38 -6.18 5.17
N SER A 47 -5.38 -5.87 5.99
CA SER A 47 -6.68 -6.54 5.98
C SER A 47 -7.41 -6.34 4.66
N ALA A 48 -7.42 -5.13 4.09
CA ALA A 48 -8.01 -4.88 2.77
C ALA A 48 -7.29 -5.67 1.66
N ILE A 49 -5.95 -5.75 1.72
CA ILE A 49 -5.12 -6.53 0.80
C ILE A 49 -5.50 -8.01 0.85
N ASN A 50 -5.66 -8.57 2.05
CA ASN A 50 -5.88 -10.02 2.25
C ASN A 50 -7.36 -10.43 2.32
N GLY A 51 -8.29 -9.48 2.44
CA GLY A 51 -9.72 -9.75 2.67
C GLY A 51 -10.56 -10.01 1.43
N GLN A 52 -9.99 -9.86 0.23
CA GLN A 52 -10.74 -9.97 -1.03
C GLN A 52 -9.95 -10.70 -2.13
N LYS A 53 -10.69 -11.16 -3.14
CA LYS A 53 -10.12 -11.68 -4.39
C LYS A 53 -10.02 -10.55 -5.42
N TYR A 54 -8.96 -10.58 -6.22
CA TYR A 54 -8.70 -9.58 -7.25
C TYR A 54 -8.77 -10.18 -8.64
N ASN A 55 -9.16 -9.35 -9.61
CA ASN A 55 -9.09 -9.67 -11.03
C ASN A 55 -7.64 -9.98 -11.45
N TRP A 56 -7.39 -11.23 -11.83
CA TRP A 56 -6.10 -11.72 -12.32
C TRP A 56 -6.31 -12.56 -13.59
N HIS A 57 -5.94 -11.99 -14.74
CA HIS A 57 -6.29 -12.53 -16.06
C HIS A 57 -7.80 -12.81 -16.18
N GLN A 58 -8.20 -14.07 -16.40
CA GLN A 58 -9.60 -14.47 -16.56
C GLN A 58 -10.23 -14.98 -15.26
N HIS A 59 -9.54 -14.84 -14.12
CA HIS A 59 -9.98 -15.41 -12.84
C HIS A 59 -9.88 -14.41 -11.69
N HIS A 60 -10.57 -14.72 -10.59
CA HIS A 60 -10.41 -14.01 -9.33
C HIS A 60 -9.48 -14.79 -8.41
N SER A 61 -8.45 -14.13 -7.88
CA SER A 61 -7.44 -14.78 -7.06
C SER A 61 -7.01 -13.93 -5.88
N MET A 62 -6.58 -14.59 -4.80
CA MET A 62 -5.94 -13.90 -3.68
C MET A 62 -4.60 -13.33 -4.13
N ILE A 63 -4.28 -12.10 -3.71
CA ILE A 63 -3.07 -11.40 -4.15
C ILE A 63 -1.78 -12.20 -3.87
N GLY A 64 -1.72 -12.93 -2.74
CA GLY A 64 -0.58 -13.80 -2.40
C GLY A 64 -0.30 -14.94 -3.40
N LYS A 65 -1.28 -15.32 -4.23
CA LYS A 65 -1.08 -16.34 -5.27
C LYS A 65 -0.26 -15.82 -6.46
N PHE A 66 -0.36 -14.53 -6.80
CA PHE A 66 0.31 -13.95 -7.98
C PHE A 66 1.31 -12.82 -7.65
N CYS A 67 1.32 -12.34 -6.42
CA CYS A 67 2.32 -11.42 -5.87
C CYS A 67 3.10 -12.08 -4.72
N LYS A 68 4.19 -11.45 -4.30
CA LYS A 68 4.86 -11.68 -3.03
C LYS A 68 4.49 -10.50 -2.11
N LEU A 69 4.02 -10.80 -0.91
CA LEU A 69 3.72 -9.81 0.12
C LEU A 69 4.82 -9.85 1.17
N VAL A 70 5.33 -8.68 1.55
CA VAL A 70 6.15 -8.50 2.76
C VAL A 70 5.43 -7.49 3.62
N ILE A 71 5.08 -7.90 4.83
CA ILE A 71 4.29 -7.12 5.78
C ILE A 71 5.12 -7.02 7.06
N CYS A 72 5.40 -5.80 7.47
CA CYS A 72 6.08 -5.45 8.71
C CYS A 72 5.29 -4.33 9.40
N ASP A 73 5.65 -3.98 10.63
CA ASP A 73 4.94 -2.96 11.39
C ASP A 73 4.98 -1.59 10.71
N ASP A 74 6.06 -1.28 9.99
CA ASP A 74 6.28 0.03 9.40
C ASP A 74 6.07 0.08 7.88
N TYR A 75 5.83 -1.06 7.24
CA TYR A 75 5.58 -1.09 5.81
C TYR A 75 4.87 -2.35 5.32
N ILE A 76 4.20 -2.20 4.17
CA ILE A 76 3.73 -3.29 3.32
C ILE A 76 4.37 -3.12 1.95
N LYS A 77 4.98 -4.19 1.42
CA LYS A 77 5.53 -4.24 0.06
C LYS A 77 4.83 -5.32 -0.73
N ILE A 78 4.30 -4.96 -1.89
CA ILE A 78 3.72 -5.87 -2.87
C ILE A 78 4.69 -5.95 -4.06
N MET A 79 5.25 -7.13 -4.25
CA MET A 79 6.22 -7.43 -5.30
C MET A 79 5.64 -8.44 -6.28
N SER A 80 6.12 -8.41 -7.52
CA SER A 80 5.91 -9.50 -8.46
C SER A 80 6.55 -10.80 -7.94
N LYS A 81 6.14 -11.97 -8.46
CA LYS A 81 6.82 -13.24 -8.14
C LYS A 81 8.32 -13.22 -8.48
N LYS A 82 8.72 -12.41 -9.47
CA LYS A 82 10.12 -12.19 -9.88
C LYS A 82 10.90 -11.24 -8.96
N GLY A 83 10.27 -10.64 -7.94
CA GLY A 83 10.93 -9.76 -6.96
C GLY A 83 10.83 -8.27 -7.24
N ASN A 84 10.33 -7.86 -8.42
CA ASN A 84 10.16 -6.44 -8.72
C ASN A 84 9.10 -5.80 -7.81
N LEU A 85 9.46 -4.73 -7.12
CA LEU A 85 8.53 -3.94 -6.29
C LEU A 85 7.48 -3.26 -7.19
N MET A 86 6.20 -3.36 -6.81
CA MET A 86 5.08 -2.85 -7.62
C MET A 86 4.31 -1.75 -6.89
N LEU A 87 4.05 -1.97 -5.60
CA LEU A 87 3.31 -1.06 -4.72
C LEU A 87 3.89 -1.21 -3.31
N SER A 88 4.04 -0.10 -2.60
CA SER A 88 4.32 -0.14 -1.17
C SER A 88 3.46 0.89 -0.41
N PHE A 89 3.29 0.60 0.87
CA PHE A 89 2.73 1.47 1.88
C PHE A 89 3.78 1.56 2.99
N VAL A 90 4.26 2.76 3.30
CA VAL A 90 5.39 2.96 4.23
C VAL A 90 4.99 4.03 5.23
N ILE A 91 5.22 3.78 6.52
CA ILE A 91 5.07 4.83 7.53
C ILE A 91 6.27 5.74 7.44
N GLU A 92 6.02 7.02 7.21
CA GLU A 92 7.04 8.05 7.15
C GLU A 92 6.73 9.14 8.18
N ARG A 93 7.79 9.76 8.70
CA ARG A 93 7.64 10.99 9.46
C ARG A 93 7.34 12.10 8.45
N CYS A 94 6.28 12.85 8.67
CA CYS A 94 6.08 14.12 7.98
C CYS A 94 7.17 15.06 8.49
N GLU A 95 8.20 15.27 7.68
CA GLU A 95 9.04 16.45 7.81
C GLU A 95 8.22 17.64 7.30
N ASP A 96 8.38 18.80 7.95
CA ASP A 96 7.86 20.05 7.42
C ASP A 96 8.68 20.35 6.16
N ASP A 97 8.24 19.83 5.01
CA ASP A 97 8.73 20.27 3.71
C ASP A 97 8.24 21.70 3.48
N GLU A 98 8.91 22.65 4.13
CA GLU A 98 9.11 23.97 3.55
C GLU A 98 9.80 23.76 2.20
N LEU A 99 9.05 24.04 1.13
CA LEU A 99 9.57 24.56 -0.14
C LEU A 99 10.64 23.71 -0.84
N ASN A 100 10.20 22.77 -1.67
CA ASN A 100 10.87 22.51 -2.94
C ASN A 100 9.87 22.52 -4.09
N VAL A 101 9.42 23.73 -4.42
CA VAL A 101 9.01 24.05 -5.79
C VAL A 101 10.30 24.32 -6.56
N ASN A 102 10.70 23.38 -7.41
CA ASN A 102 11.63 23.62 -8.52
C ASN A 102 10.93 23.21 -9.82
#